data_AF-A0A5P9EXH6-F1
#
_entry.id   AF-A0A5P9EXH6-F1
#
_cell.length_a   1.000
_cell.length_b   1.000
_cell.length_c   1.000
_cell.angle_alpha   90.00
_cell.angle_beta   90.00
_cell.angle_gamma   90.00
#
_symmetry.space_group_name_H-M   'P 1'
#
loop_
_entity.id
_entity.type
_entity.pdbx_description
1 polymer ?
#
loop_
_entity_poly.entity_id
_entity_poly.type
_entity_poly.pdbx_seq_one_letter_code
_entity_poly.pdbx_strand_id
1 'polypeptide(L)'
;MNSLLEQVGGAKFVCQTVNEFYETIGRHLSSYETCDHRKQQSRQAQFLNHAFSEQPEPDRSSRASFLARGLNPALFDALLEYLEARFEELEFPWQLSTNLIQAASSLYGGCEQDLSIAC
;
A
#
# COMPACT_ATOMS: atom_id res chain seq x y z
N MET A 1 9.55 -19.48 -7.42
CA MET A 1 8.92 -18.21 -7.84
C MET A 1 9.28 -17.19 -6.79
N ASN A 2 9.86 -16.05 -7.19
CA ASN A 2 10.10 -14.94 -6.29
C ASN A 2 8.82 -14.11 -6.23
N SER A 3 8.32 -13.83 -5.03
CA SER A 3 7.13 -12.99 -4.88
C SER A 3 7.35 -11.61 -5.48
N LEU A 4 6.26 -10.93 -5.87
CA LEU A 4 6.33 -9.54 -6.31
C LEU A 4 7.08 -8.66 -5.29
N LEU A 5 6.90 -8.94 -4.00
CA LEU A 5 7.64 -8.31 -2.91
C LEU A 5 9.16 -8.53 -3.02
N GLU A 6 9.61 -9.75 -3.28
CA GLU A 6 11.05 -10.04 -3.45
C GLU A 6 11.62 -9.38 -4.71
N GLN A 7 10.81 -9.22 -5.77
CA GLN A 7 11.22 -8.56 -7.00
C GLN A 7 11.46 -7.05 -6.83
N VAL A 8 10.88 -6.43 -5.80
CA VAL A 8 11.08 -4.99 -5.50
C VAL A 8 12.06 -4.71 -4.35
N GLY A 9 12.83 -5.71 -3.91
CA GLY A 9 13.76 -5.54 -2.78
C GLY A 9 13.14 -5.78 -1.40
N GLY A 10 11.99 -6.45 -1.36
CA GLY A 10 11.39 -6.99 -0.14
C GLY A 10 10.62 -5.97 0.69
N ALA A 11 10.21 -6.41 1.88
CA ALA A 11 9.44 -5.58 2.80
C ALA A 11 10.14 -4.29 3.23
N LYS A 12 11.48 -4.31 3.24
CA LYS A 12 12.30 -3.15 3.56
C LYS A 12 12.07 -2.02 2.57
N PHE A 13 12.04 -2.33 1.27
CA PHE A 13 11.79 -1.35 0.22
C PHE A 13 10.42 -0.69 0.41
N VAL A 14 9.37 -1.50 0.55
CA VAL A 14 8.00 -1.01 0.76
C VAL A 14 7.91 -0.08 1.98
N CYS A 15 8.45 -0.51 3.12
CA CYS A 15 8.44 0.30 4.34
C CYS A 15 9.19 1.63 4.17
N GLN A 16 10.31 1.62 3.45
CA GLN A 16 11.10 2.82 3.18
C GLN A 16 10.32 3.77 2.25
N THR A 17 9.76 3.29 1.15
CA THR A 17 9.01 4.13 0.21
C THR A 17 7.77 4.75 0.87
N VAL A 18 7.05 3.97 1.69
CA VAL A 18 5.92 4.51 2.46
C VAL A 18 6.40 5.56 3.46
N ASN A 19 7.54 5.35 4.12
CA ASN A 19 8.11 6.37 5.01
C ASN A 19 8.47 7.66 4.25
N GLU A 20 9.12 7.55 3.09
CA GLU A 20 9.48 8.69 2.24
C GLU A 20 8.24 9.49 1.78
N PHE A 21 7.15 8.79 1.42
CA PHE A 21 5.87 9.42 1.11
C PHE A 21 5.32 10.23 2.31
N TYR A 22 5.27 9.61 3.49
CA TYR A 22 4.74 10.26 4.69
C TYR A 22 5.61 11.42 5.20
N GLU A 23 6.92 11.30 5.06
CA GLU A 23 7.85 12.41 5.31
C GLU A 23 7.62 13.56 4.34
N THR A 24 7.33 13.26 3.07
CA THR A 24 7.10 14.28 2.04
C THR A 24 5.82 15.07 2.32
N ILE A 25 4.69 14.40 2.55
CA ILE A 25 3.42 15.09 2.86
C ILE A 25 3.43 15.72 4.26
N GLY A 26 4.16 15.12 5.20
CA GLY A 26 4.25 15.58 6.60
C GLY A 26 4.93 16.93 6.78
N ARG A 27 5.78 17.36 5.83
CA ARG A 27 6.45 18.67 5.86
C ARG A 27 5.48 19.86 5.84
N HIS A 28 4.24 19.63 5.42
CA HIS A 28 3.24 20.68 5.25
C HIS A 28 2.13 20.62 6.30
N LEU A 29 2.24 19.77 7.31
CA LEU A 29 1.18 19.48 8.26
C LEU A 29 1.49 19.95 9.68
N SER A 30 0.43 20.18 10.45
CA SER A 30 0.52 20.43 11.89
C SER A 30 0.89 19.15 12.66
N SER A 31 1.34 19.31 13.91
CA SER A 31 1.70 18.20 14.80
C SER A 31 0.53 17.24 15.08
N TYR A 32 -0.72 17.72 15.06
CA TYR A 32 -1.91 16.89 15.26
C TYR A 32 -2.14 15.98 14.05
N GLU A 33 -2.13 16.55 12.85
CA GLU A 33 -2.23 15.82 11.58
C GLU A 33 -1.09 14.79 11.42
N THR A 34 0.11 15.13 11.92
CA THR A 34 1.26 14.22 11.93
C THR A 34 1.03 12.92 12.72
N CYS A 35 0.28 12.96 13.82
CA CYS A 35 0.01 11.78 14.65
C CYS A 35 -0.90 10.77 13.91
N ASP A 36 -1.95 11.26 13.26
CA ASP A 36 -2.83 10.42 12.47
C ASP A 36 -2.12 9.88 11.22
N HIS A 37 -1.20 10.65 10.64
CA HIS A 37 -0.36 10.21 9.54
C HIS A 37 0.56 9.05 9.92
N ARG A 38 1.13 9.01 11.13
CA ARG A 38 1.94 7.84 11.58
C ARG A 38 1.13 6.55 11.65
N LYS A 39 -0.14 6.61 12.05
CA LYS A 39 -1.03 5.44 12.07
C LYS A 39 -1.33 4.97 10.64
N GLN A 40 -1.62 5.92 9.75
CA GLN A 40 -1.85 5.62 8.34
C GLN A 40 -0.60 5.03 7.67
N GLN A 41 0.58 5.59 7.93
CA GLN A 41 1.87 5.08 7.48
C GLN A 41 2.08 3.60 7.83
N SER A 42 1.96 3.26 9.12
CA SER A 42 2.17 1.88 9.57
C SER A 42 1.17 0.92 8.92
N ARG A 43 -0.09 1.34 8.77
CA ARG A 43 -1.16 0.52 8.21
C ARG A 43 -1.02 0.32 6.71
N GLN A 44 -0.72 1.37 5.95
CA GLN A 44 -0.47 1.31 4.52
C GLN A 44 0.77 0.46 4.20
N ALA A 45 1.86 0.59 4.97
CA ALA A 45 3.03 -0.27 4.81
C ALA A 45 2.67 -1.75 5.03
N GLN A 46 1.90 -2.07 6.08
CA GLN A 46 1.44 -3.45 6.32
C GLN A 46 0.52 -3.96 5.21
N PHE A 47 -0.36 -3.11 4.70
CA PHE A 47 -1.28 -3.46 3.61
C PHE A 47 -0.52 -3.76 2.31
N LEU A 48 0.39 -2.89 1.88
CA LEU A 48 1.19 -3.10 0.67
C LEU A 48 2.09 -4.34 0.79
N ASN A 49 2.74 -4.54 1.94
CA ASN A 49 3.51 -5.75 2.19
C ASN A 49 2.66 -7.02 2.07
N HIS A 50 1.42 -6.98 2.52
CA HIS A 50 0.48 -8.10 2.35
C HIS A 50 0.06 -8.28 0.89
N ALA A 51 -0.26 -7.19 0.19
CA ALA A 51 -0.63 -7.22 -1.22
C ALA A 51 0.48 -7.81 -2.11
N PHE A 52 1.75 -7.54 -1.79
CA PHE A 52 2.89 -7.95 -2.62
C PHE A 52 3.46 -9.33 -2.26
N SER A 53 3.09 -9.91 -1.11
CA SER A 53 3.75 -11.13 -0.61
C SER A 53 3.36 -12.43 -1.31
N GLU A 54 2.53 -12.40 -2.36
CA GLU A 54 2.09 -13.55 -3.18
C GLU A 54 1.59 -14.78 -2.39
N GLN A 55 1.18 -14.64 -1.13
CA GLN A 55 0.44 -15.73 -0.50
C GLN A 55 -0.98 -15.70 -1.08
N PRO A 56 -1.47 -16.81 -1.68
CA PRO A 56 -2.90 -17.01 -1.85
C PRO A 56 -3.46 -17.29 -0.45
N GLU A 57 -3.42 -16.29 0.42
CA GLU A 57 -4.51 -16.18 1.37
C GLU A 57 -5.77 -16.01 0.50
N PRO A 58 -6.91 -16.61 0.87
CA PRO A 58 -8.14 -16.36 0.12
C PRO A 58 -8.24 -14.84 -0.09
N ASP A 59 -8.73 -14.38 -1.24
CA ASP A 59 -8.92 -12.96 -1.63
C ASP A 59 -9.65 -12.09 -0.56
N ARG A 60 -10.01 -12.71 0.56
CA ARG A 60 -10.71 -12.28 1.76
C ARG A 60 -9.96 -12.71 3.03
N SER A 61 -8.67 -12.40 3.15
CA SER A 61 -8.00 -12.59 4.44
C SER A 61 -8.59 -11.58 5.43
N SER A 62 -9.04 -12.03 6.61
CA SER A 62 -9.55 -11.14 7.66
C SER A 62 -8.57 -10.02 7.99
N ARG A 63 -7.27 -10.26 7.74
CA ARG A 63 -6.20 -9.28 7.88
C ARG A 63 -6.26 -8.19 6.81
N ALA A 64 -6.41 -8.53 5.53
CA ALA A 64 -6.52 -7.55 4.45
C ALA A 64 -7.70 -6.61 4.68
N SER A 65 -8.88 -7.17 4.97
CA SER A 65 -10.09 -6.37 5.24
C SER A 65 -9.93 -5.52 6.51
N PHE A 66 -9.31 -6.06 7.56
CA PHE A 66 -9.03 -5.27 8.78
C PHE A 66 -8.05 -4.12 8.52
N LEU A 67 -7.04 -4.33 7.69
CA LEU A 67 -6.09 -3.29 7.31
C LEU A 67 -6.79 -2.21 6.47
N ALA A 68 -7.53 -2.62 5.42
CA ALA A 68 -8.25 -1.74 4.49
C ALA A 68 -9.25 -0.80 5.19
N ARG A 69 -10.05 -1.31 6.14
CA ARG A 69 -11.05 -0.51 6.91
C ARG A 69 -10.50 0.73 7.61
N GLY A 70 -9.20 0.72 7.92
CA GLY A 70 -8.54 1.82 8.62
C GLY A 70 -7.76 2.75 7.70
N LEU A 71 -7.76 2.49 6.38
CA LEU A 71 -7.06 3.33 5.41
C LEU A 71 -7.90 4.56 5.06
N ASN A 72 -7.23 5.69 4.91
CA ASN A 72 -7.82 6.84 4.24
C ASN A 72 -7.71 6.61 2.72
N PRO A 73 -8.82 6.57 1.96
CA PRO A 73 -8.81 6.28 0.52
C PRO A 73 -7.95 7.28 -0.27
N ALA A 74 -8.08 8.58 -0.02
CA ALA A 74 -7.33 9.60 -0.73
C ALA A 74 -5.81 9.51 -0.47
N LEU A 75 -5.41 9.19 0.77
CA LEU A 75 -3.99 8.93 1.06
C LEU A 75 -3.50 7.62 0.46
N PHE A 76 -4.36 6.64 0.26
CA PHE A 76 -3.99 5.38 -0.37
C PHE A 76 -3.78 5.55 -1.86
N ASP A 77 -4.69 6.23 -2.56
CA ASP A 77 -4.56 6.55 -3.99
C ASP A 77 -3.28 7.38 -4.23
N ALA A 78 -3.05 8.42 -3.43
CA ALA A 78 -1.84 9.24 -3.52
C ALA A 78 -0.55 8.44 -3.25
N LEU A 79 -0.59 7.44 -2.35
CA LEU A 79 0.55 6.56 -2.12
C LEU A 79 0.81 5.64 -3.32
N LEU A 80 -0.23 5.14 -4.00
CA LEU A 80 -0.07 4.32 -5.20
C LEU A 80 0.53 5.12 -6.36
N GLU A 81 0.08 6.35 -6.57
CA GLU A 81 0.68 7.26 -7.56
C GLU A 81 2.15 7.55 -7.24
N TYR A 82 2.46 7.82 -5.95
CA TYR A 82 3.83 8.02 -5.50
C TYR A 82 4.70 6.77 -5.74
N LEU A 83 4.15 5.59 -5.47
CA LEU A 83 4.84 4.32 -5.64
C LEU A 83 5.12 4.01 -7.12
N GLU A 84 4.16 4.30 -8.01
CA GLU A 84 4.32 4.17 -9.46
C GLU A 84 5.46 5.07 -9.98
N ALA A 85 5.46 6.34 -9.58
CA ALA A 85 6.53 7.28 -9.93
C ALA A 85 7.89 6.82 -9.36
N ARG A 86 7.92 6.26 -8.14
CA ARG A 86 9.14 5.74 -7.53
C ARG A 86 9.69 4.53 -8.28
N PHE A 87 8.82 3.66 -8.80
CA PHE A 87 9.25 2.53 -9.62
C PHE A 87 9.84 2.99 -10.95
N GLU A 88 9.27 4.02 -11.57
CA GLU A 88 9.82 4.64 -12.78
C GLU A 88 11.21 5.26 -12.52
N GLU A 89 11.36 6.03 -11.44
CA GLU A 89 12.63 6.66 -11.05
C GLU A 89 13.75 5.64 -10.83
N LEU A 90 13.41 4.47 -10.29
CA LEU A 90 14.35 3.38 -10.01
C LEU A 90 14.49 2.39 -11.17
N GLU A 91 13.94 2.72 -12.34
CA GLU A 91 14.04 1.96 -13.58
C GLU A 91 13.52 0.51 -13.45
N PHE A 92 12.49 0.29 -12.62
CA PHE A 92 11.82 -1.01 -12.56
C PHE A 92 11.11 -1.32 -13.89
N PRO A 93 11.05 -2.60 -14.30
CA PRO A 93 10.31 -2.98 -15.50
C PRO A 93 8.83 -2.56 -15.38
N TRP A 94 8.32 -1.85 -16.38
CA TRP A 94 6.94 -1.34 -16.40
C TRP A 94 5.89 -2.43 -16.08
N GLN A 95 6.09 -3.64 -16.59
CA GLN A 95 5.19 -4.76 -16.33
C GLN A 95 5.16 -5.17 -14.86
N LEU A 96 6.30 -5.13 -14.16
CA LEU A 96 6.38 -5.41 -12.73
C LEU A 96 5.67 -4.33 -11.93
N SER A 97 5.94 -3.06 -12.23
CA SER A 97 5.28 -1.90 -11.60
C SER A 97 3.77 -1.98 -11.74
N THR A 98 3.28 -2.22 -12.96
CA THR A 98 1.85 -2.37 -13.27
C THR A 98 1.23 -3.50 -12.44
N ASN A 99 1.88 -4.66 -12.38
CA ASN A 99 1.37 -5.81 -11.63
C ASN A 99 1.25 -5.52 -10.13
N LEU A 100 2.22 -4.80 -9.54
CA LEU A 100 2.19 -4.40 -8.13
C LEU A 100 1.06 -3.42 -7.82
N ILE A 101 0.96 -2.35 -8.61
CA ILE A 101 -0.11 -1.36 -8.44
C ILE A 101 -1.48 -2.01 -8.60
N GLN A 102 -1.63 -2.89 -9.59
CA GLN A 102 -2.88 -3.61 -9.81
C GLN A 102 -3.20 -4.60 -8.68
N ALA A 103 -2.19 -5.30 -8.12
CA ALA A 103 -2.38 -6.20 -6.98
C ALA A 103 -2.89 -5.45 -5.74
N ALA A 104 -2.25 -4.32 -5.40
CA ALA A 104 -2.67 -3.49 -4.28
C ALA A 104 -4.08 -2.89 -4.47
N SER A 105 -4.35 -2.36 -5.67
CA SER A 105 -5.65 -1.75 -6.01
C SER A 105 -6.78 -2.77 -5.99
N SER A 106 -6.55 -3.96 -6.56
CA SER A 106 -7.57 -5.03 -6.62
C SER A 106 -7.90 -5.55 -5.22
N LEU A 107 -6.88 -5.78 -4.38
CA LEU A 107 -7.09 -6.22 -3.00
C LEU A 107 -7.86 -5.17 -2.19
N TYR A 108 -7.53 -3.89 -2.36
CA TYR A 108 -8.22 -2.81 -1.66
C TYR A 108 -9.68 -2.69 -2.09
N GLY A 109 -9.94 -2.68 -3.41
CA GLY A 109 -11.29 -2.64 -3.95
C GLY A 109 -12.15 -3.84 -3.56
N GLY A 110 -11.56 -5.04 -3.49
CA GLY A 110 -12.25 -6.24 -2.99
C GLY A 110 -12.64 -6.11 -1.52
N CYS A 111 -11.77 -5.54 -0.68
CA CYS A 111 -12.07 -5.29 0.73
C CYS A 111 -13.21 -4.27 0.92
N GLU A 112 -13.26 -3.20 0.11
CA GLU A 112 -14.31 -2.18 0.16
C GLU A 112 -15.69 -2.75 -0.23
N GLN A 113 -15.74 -3.63 -1.24
CA GLN A 113 -16.99 -4.28 -1.67
C GLN A 113 -17.58 -5.17 -0.57
N ASP A 114 -16.75 -5.95 0.14
CA ASP A 114 -17.20 -6.79 1.26
C ASP A 114 -17.78 -5.95 2.41
N LEU A 115 -17.26 -4.74 2.64
CA LEU A 115 -17.80 -3.81 3.65
C LEU A 115 -19.18 -3.27 3.26
N SER A 116 -19.37 -2.97 1.96
CA SER A 116 -20.64 -2.45 1.47
C SER A 116 -21.77 -3.49 1.49
N ILE A 117 -21.45 -4.79 1.45
CA ILE A 117 -22.44 -5.88 1.46
C ILE A 117 -22.79 -6.31 2.91
N ALA A 118 -21.94 -6.01 3.88
CA ALA A 118 -22.14 -6.36 5.30
C ALA A 118 -23.00 -5.35 6.09
N CYS A 119 -23.56 -4.34 5.42
CA CYS A 119 -24.47 -3.32 5.97
C CYS A 119 -25.89 -3.52 5.46
#